data_AF-A0A535KNM2-F1
#
_entry.id   AF-A0A535KNM2-F1
#
_cell.length_a   1.000
_cell.length_b   1.000
_cell.length_c   1.000
_cell.angle_alpha   90.00
_cell.angle_beta   90.00
_cell.angle_gamma   90.00
#
_symmetry.space_group_name_H-M   'P 1'
#
loop_
_entity.id
_entity.type
_entity.pdbx_description
1 polymer ?
#
loop_
_entity_poly.entity_id
_entity_poly.type
_entity_poly.pdbx_seq_one_letter_code
_entity_poly.pdbx_strand_id
1 'polypeptide(L)'
;MNNELLNELTFFVLALFVGFEVISKVPTILHTPLMSGTNAIHGIILVGAILIAAGAHTPVETALGVVAVTLATTNVVGGFVVKMNTLISLAYLVAAVLFILGLKQLSSPKGARNGNFTAAAGMVIALVATIPLLHFTRTGVTIIAIGVGIGTVVGVFGARMVRMTAIPQMVALFNGVGGGAAALVAVAELLRFGNHPAFSEAFPSVFSIIIGSISFAGSMVAFSKLQELVTGTPITYPGQQVVNGLLAAAIVGFAIAVLAVASIPFSFISLMVLALILGVAFVLPIGGADMPVVISLLNACTGLAVAASGFTLNNFALIVAGTLVGASGSLLTKLMSDAMGRSLANVLFGAFGQVQRAASAAAGGQARSVRSASAEDLGTLLAYSQRVIIVPGYGLAVAQAQHAARELADVLEKRGVDVEYAIHPVAGRMPGHMNVLLAEANVPYEQLKEMDQVNDDFKNADVALIVGANDVVNPAARSTPGSPIYGMPILNADQAKNVIFMKRSMRP
;
A
#
# COMPACT_ATOMS: atom_id res chain seq x y z
N MET A 1 8.39 -7.00 -35.39
CA MET A 1 8.11 -6.23 -34.16
C MET A 1 8.32 -4.77 -34.48
N ASN A 2 7.43 -3.86 -34.07
CA ASN A 2 7.58 -2.44 -34.41
C ASN A 2 8.70 -1.81 -33.56
N ASN A 3 9.45 -0.84 -34.10
CA ASN A 3 10.58 -0.22 -33.38
C ASN A 3 10.13 0.49 -32.08
N GLU A 4 8.92 1.04 -32.10
CA GLU A 4 8.25 1.69 -30.98
C GLU A 4 8.03 0.72 -29.81
N LEU A 5 7.31 -0.38 -30.05
CA LEU A 5 7.10 -1.46 -29.08
C LEU A 5 8.41 -2.04 -28.52
N LEU A 6 9.47 -2.13 -29.34
CA LEU A 6 10.79 -2.59 -28.88
C LEU A 6 11.42 -1.59 -27.89
N ASN A 7 11.29 -0.28 -28.14
CA ASN A 7 11.71 0.76 -27.21
C ASN A 7 10.89 0.72 -25.91
N GLU A 8 9.56 0.60 -25.99
CA GLU A 8 8.67 0.51 -24.82
C GLU A 8 9.00 -0.69 -23.93
N LEU A 9 9.17 -1.88 -24.53
CA LEU A 9 9.61 -3.09 -23.82
C LEU A 9 11.00 -2.90 -23.18
N THR A 10 11.90 -2.16 -23.84
CA THR A 10 13.22 -1.83 -23.28
C THR A 10 13.09 -0.94 -22.05
N PHE A 11 12.28 0.13 -22.10
CA PHE A 11 12.02 0.99 -20.93
C PHE A 11 11.32 0.24 -19.80
N PHE A 12 10.36 -0.64 -20.12
CA PHE A 12 9.68 -1.49 -19.14
C PHE A 12 10.66 -2.43 -18.41
N VAL A 13 11.52 -3.15 -19.15
CA VAL A 13 12.51 -4.05 -18.55
C VAL A 13 13.54 -3.28 -17.71
N LEU A 14 14.04 -2.14 -18.19
CA LEU A 14 14.95 -1.30 -17.41
C LEU A 14 14.30 -0.74 -16.13
N ALA A 15 13.03 -0.34 -16.19
CA ALA A 15 12.27 0.14 -15.03
C ALA A 15 12.06 -0.96 -13.97
N LEU A 16 11.86 -2.22 -14.37
CA LEU A 16 11.79 -3.35 -13.44
C LEU A 16 13.11 -3.52 -12.66
N PHE A 17 14.25 -3.53 -13.35
CA PHE A 17 15.56 -3.67 -12.70
C PHE A 17 15.87 -2.50 -11.76
N VAL A 18 15.60 -1.27 -12.19
CA VAL A 18 15.81 -0.07 -11.35
C VAL A 18 14.87 -0.08 -10.13
N GLY A 19 13.61 -0.46 -10.30
CA GLY A 19 12.66 -0.58 -9.19
C GLY A 19 13.12 -1.59 -8.15
N PHE A 20 13.56 -2.77 -8.58
CA PHE A 20 14.10 -3.80 -7.67
C PHE A 20 15.35 -3.34 -6.92
N GLU A 21 16.32 -2.75 -7.62
CA GLU A 21 17.62 -2.33 -7.07
C GLU A 21 17.51 -1.12 -6.10
N VAL A 22 16.54 -0.22 -6.32
CA VAL A 22 16.27 0.92 -5.43
C VAL A 22 15.55 0.47 -4.14
N ILE A 23 14.67 -0.53 -4.25
CA ILE A 23 13.64 -0.80 -3.23
C ILE A 23 14.00 -1.97 -2.31
N SER A 24 14.82 -2.90 -2.79
CA SER A 24 15.49 -3.93 -1.97
C SER A 24 16.37 -3.36 -0.85
N LYS A 25 16.63 -2.04 -0.86
CA LYS A 25 17.50 -1.32 0.08
C LYS A 25 16.73 -0.33 0.97
N VAL A 26 15.40 -0.40 1.00
CA VAL A 26 14.55 0.43 1.86
C VAL A 26 14.36 -0.26 3.23
N PRO A 27 14.81 0.34 4.35
CA PRO A 27 14.64 -0.23 5.69
C PRO A 27 13.16 -0.24 6.12
N THR A 28 12.78 -1.12 7.04
CA THR A 28 11.35 -1.41 7.32
C THR A 28 10.61 -0.20 7.91
N ILE A 29 11.33 0.64 8.66
CA ILE A 29 10.87 1.95 9.16
C ILE A 29 10.31 2.89 8.07
N LEU A 30 10.67 2.71 6.80
CA LEU A 30 10.26 3.58 5.68
C LEU A 30 9.25 2.95 4.73
N HIS A 31 8.78 1.73 5.00
CA HIS A 31 7.85 1.03 4.12
C HIS A 31 6.49 1.75 4.00
N THR A 32 6.01 2.43 5.05
CA THR A 32 4.83 3.31 4.96
C THR A 32 5.08 4.59 4.13
N PRO A 33 6.11 5.41 4.43
CA PRO A 33 6.51 6.53 3.55
C PRO A 33 6.72 6.13 2.09
N LEU A 34 7.34 4.98 1.83
CA LEU A 34 7.54 4.44 0.48
C LEU A 34 6.19 4.12 -0.18
N MET A 35 5.28 3.40 0.50
CA MET A 35 3.97 3.04 -0.05
C MET A 35 3.14 4.30 -0.38
N SER A 36 3.16 5.31 0.49
CA SER A 36 2.52 6.60 0.24
C SER A 36 3.17 7.36 -0.94
N GLY A 37 4.50 7.33 -1.04
CA GLY A 37 5.24 7.88 -2.17
C GLY A 37 4.92 7.17 -3.49
N THR A 38 4.76 5.84 -3.49
CA THR A 38 4.34 5.10 -4.69
C THR A 38 2.92 5.43 -5.10
N ASN A 39 1.98 5.62 -4.16
CA ASN A 39 0.63 6.09 -4.49
C ASN A 39 0.66 7.45 -5.20
N ALA A 40 1.49 8.38 -4.73
CA ALA A 40 1.66 9.70 -5.36
C ALA A 40 2.28 9.61 -6.76
N ILE A 41 3.28 8.74 -6.97
CA ILE A 41 3.87 8.47 -8.29
C ILE A 41 2.85 7.81 -9.23
N HIS A 42 2.04 6.88 -8.72
CA HIS A 42 0.92 6.23 -9.41
C HIS A 42 -0.15 7.24 -9.88
N GLY A 43 -0.21 8.45 -9.29
CA GLY A 43 -1.00 9.58 -9.80
C GLY A 43 -0.73 9.94 -11.26
N ILE A 44 0.39 9.50 -11.85
CA ILE A 44 0.77 9.71 -13.24
C ILE A 44 -0.35 9.34 -14.23
N ILE A 45 -1.26 8.44 -13.87
CA ILE A 45 -2.45 8.07 -14.67
C ILE A 45 -3.35 9.26 -15.05
N LEU A 46 -3.25 10.39 -14.36
CA LEU A 46 -3.91 11.64 -14.77
C LEU A 46 -3.46 12.12 -16.16
N VAL A 47 -2.21 11.83 -16.56
CA VAL A 47 -1.71 12.04 -17.93
C VAL A 47 -2.62 11.34 -18.94
N GLY A 48 -2.94 10.06 -18.72
CA GLY A 48 -3.82 9.29 -19.59
C GLY A 48 -5.27 9.74 -19.55
N ALA A 49 -5.81 10.00 -18.35
CA ALA A 49 -7.17 10.52 -18.19
C ALA A 49 -7.38 11.86 -18.92
N ILE A 50 -6.39 12.76 -18.88
CA ILE A 50 -6.44 14.04 -19.58
C ILE A 50 -6.29 13.87 -21.11
N LEU A 51 -5.37 13.01 -21.58
CA LEU A 51 -5.20 12.68 -23.02
C LEU A 51 -6.49 12.14 -23.64
N ILE A 52 -7.27 11.37 -22.88
CA ILE A 52 -8.57 10.84 -23.31
C ILE A 52 -9.65 11.93 -23.23
N ALA A 53 -9.77 12.62 -22.11
CA ALA A 53 -10.81 13.63 -21.90
C ALA A 53 -10.74 14.81 -22.89
N ALA A 54 -9.55 15.18 -23.36
CA ALA A 54 -9.39 16.22 -24.38
C ALA A 54 -10.08 15.87 -25.71
N GLY A 55 -9.99 14.60 -26.12
CA GLY A 55 -10.54 14.06 -27.37
C GLY A 55 -11.92 13.42 -27.25
N ALA A 56 -12.67 13.69 -26.16
CA ALA A 56 -14.03 13.17 -25.99
C ALA A 56 -15.02 13.89 -26.92
N HIS A 57 -15.80 13.11 -27.69
CA HIS A 57 -16.80 13.63 -28.62
C HIS A 57 -18.23 13.16 -28.32
N THR A 58 -18.38 12.03 -27.63
CA THR A 58 -19.67 11.43 -27.25
C THR A 58 -20.02 11.68 -25.77
N PRO A 59 -21.30 11.55 -25.38
CA PRO A 59 -21.72 11.62 -23.97
C PRO A 59 -21.09 10.54 -23.08
N VAL A 60 -20.78 9.36 -23.63
CA VAL A 60 -20.18 8.24 -22.87
C VAL A 60 -18.70 8.51 -22.58
N GLU A 61 -17.92 8.91 -23.60
CA GLU A 61 -16.53 9.37 -23.40
C GLU A 61 -16.47 10.58 -22.46
N THR A 62 -17.45 11.49 -22.55
CA THR A 62 -17.59 12.64 -21.65
C THR A 62 -17.75 12.18 -20.20
N ALA A 63 -18.68 11.27 -19.92
CA ALA A 63 -18.91 10.76 -18.57
C ALA A 63 -17.70 9.97 -18.02
N LEU A 64 -17.12 9.08 -18.83
CA LEU A 64 -15.92 8.33 -18.47
C LEU A 64 -14.73 9.26 -18.21
N GLY A 65 -14.54 10.29 -19.05
CA GLY A 65 -13.50 11.31 -18.90
C GLY A 65 -13.65 12.13 -17.61
N VAL A 66 -14.86 12.56 -17.25
CA VAL A 66 -15.11 13.26 -15.97
C VAL A 66 -14.71 12.37 -14.80
N VAL A 67 -15.16 11.12 -14.76
CA VAL A 67 -14.86 10.22 -13.63
C VAL A 67 -13.38 9.86 -13.58
N ALA A 68 -12.77 9.49 -14.72
CA ALA A 68 -11.35 9.15 -14.80
C ALA A 68 -10.45 10.33 -14.38
N VAL A 69 -10.71 11.55 -14.87
CA VAL A 69 -9.96 12.74 -14.46
C VAL A 69 -10.21 13.07 -12.98
N THR A 70 -11.43 12.90 -12.46
CA THR A 70 -11.73 13.14 -11.03
C THR A 70 -10.96 12.18 -10.13
N LEU A 71 -11.02 10.87 -10.42
CA LEU A 71 -10.32 9.84 -9.66
C LEU A 71 -8.80 10.01 -9.76
N ALA A 72 -8.26 10.17 -10.96
CA ALA A 72 -6.83 10.39 -11.16
C ALA A 72 -6.35 11.68 -10.47
N THR A 73 -7.12 12.78 -10.54
CA THR A 73 -6.73 14.02 -9.87
C THR A 73 -6.81 13.92 -8.35
N THR A 74 -7.75 13.14 -7.81
CA THR A 74 -7.81 12.84 -6.36
C THR A 74 -6.51 12.19 -5.86
N ASN A 75 -5.82 11.41 -6.70
CA ASN A 75 -4.54 10.79 -6.39
C ASN A 75 -3.31 11.69 -6.66
N VAL A 76 -3.48 12.91 -7.20
CA VAL A 76 -2.38 13.72 -7.78
C VAL A 76 -2.10 15.05 -7.08
N VAL A 77 -3.08 15.71 -6.46
CA VAL A 77 -2.96 17.17 -6.15
C VAL A 77 -2.08 17.48 -4.94
N GLY A 78 -0.78 17.32 -5.16
CA GLY A 78 0.34 17.79 -4.36
C GLY A 78 1.35 18.68 -5.11
N GLY A 79 1.12 19.08 -6.39
CA GLY A 79 2.09 19.94 -7.13
C GLY A 79 1.64 20.56 -8.48
N PHE A 80 2.34 21.63 -8.91
CA PHE A 80 2.05 22.58 -10.03
C PHE A 80 3.38 23.31 -10.50
N VAL A 81 3.75 23.79 -11.72
CA VAL A 81 3.37 23.71 -13.18
C VAL A 81 4.63 24.09 -14.08
N VAL A 82 4.54 24.02 -15.44
CA VAL A 82 5.40 24.65 -16.54
C VAL A 82 6.77 24.01 -16.91
N LYS A 83 7.32 23.86 -18.16
CA LYS A 83 6.98 23.79 -19.66
C LYS A 83 8.30 23.43 -20.45
N MET A 84 8.49 23.15 -21.78
CA MET A 84 7.73 22.66 -22.98
C MET A 84 8.68 22.24 -24.18
N ASN A 85 8.34 21.17 -24.92
CA ASN A 85 8.81 20.58 -26.22
C ASN A 85 10.32 20.30 -26.56
N THR A 86 10.60 19.12 -27.16
CA THR A 86 11.85 18.29 -27.07
C THR A 86 12.22 17.98 -25.61
N LEU A 87 12.23 19.04 -24.80
CA LEU A 87 11.80 19.07 -23.40
C LEU A 87 10.52 18.28 -23.09
N ILE A 88 9.70 17.74 -24.02
CA ILE A 88 8.60 16.82 -23.63
C ILE A 88 9.14 15.42 -23.36
N SER A 89 9.82 14.79 -24.33
CA SER A 89 10.46 13.49 -24.12
C SER A 89 11.55 13.57 -23.04
N LEU A 90 12.29 14.69 -23.00
CA LEU A 90 13.24 14.98 -21.92
C LEU A 90 12.54 15.28 -20.58
N ALA A 91 11.35 15.91 -20.54
CA ALA A 91 10.58 16.06 -19.30
C ALA A 91 10.04 14.73 -18.78
N TYR A 92 9.56 13.84 -19.66
CA TYR A 92 9.15 12.49 -19.27
C TYR A 92 10.36 11.66 -18.76
N LEU A 93 11.54 11.80 -19.39
CA LEU A 93 12.78 11.20 -18.89
C LEU A 93 13.23 11.80 -17.55
N VAL A 94 13.18 13.12 -17.39
CA VAL A 94 13.50 13.82 -16.13
C VAL A 94 12.50 13.46 -15.04
N ALA A 95 11.20 13.38 -15.35
CA ALA A 95 10.17 12.93 -14.42
C ALA A 95 10.42 11.49 -13.97
N ALA A 96 10.73 10.58 -14.90
CA ALA A 96 11.12 9.21 -14.59
C ALA A 96 12.37 9.15 -13.68
N VAL A 97 13.42 9.92 -13.99
CA VAL A 97 14.62 10.05 -13.15
C VAL A 97 14.28 10.62 -11.76
N LEU A 98 13.38 11.60 -11.67
CA LEU A 98 12.92 12.18 -10.41
C LEU A 98 12.04 11.22 -9.60
N PHE A 99 11.26 10.35 -10.23
CA PHE A 99 10.56 9.25 -9.55
C PHE A 99 11.56 8.23 -8.98
N ILE A 100 12.57 7.82 -9.77
CA ILE A 100 13.65 6.92 -9.34
C ILE A 100 14.44 7.53 -8.16
N LEU A 101 14.85 8.79 -8.27
CA LEU A 101 15.56 9.52 -7.22
C LEU A 101 14.66 9.80 -6.01
N GLY A 102 13.36 9.98 -6.20
CA GLY A 102 12.38 10.13 -5.13
C GLY A 102 12.28 8.86 -4.29
N LEU A 103 12.06 7.71 -4.95
CA LEU A 103 12.06 6.38 -4.31
C LEU A 103 13.39 6.08 -3.62
N LYS A 104 14.54 6.39 -4.26
CA LYS A 104 15.87 6.20 -3.66
C LYS A 104 16.15 7.07 -2.43
N GLN A 105 15.56 8.27 -2.37
CA GLN A 105 15.65 9.13 -1.18
C GLN A 105 14.70 8.67 -0.08
N LEU A 106 13.53 8.11 -0.43
CA LEU A 106 12.62 7.40 0.48
C LEU A 106 13.26 6.13 1.07
N SER A 107 14.38 5.63 0.54
CA SER A 107 15.21 4.57 1.15
C SER A 107 16.01 5.01 2.40
N SER A 108 15.91 6.26 2.86
CA SER A 108 16.59 6.71 4.10
C SER A 108 15.75 7.73 4.91
N PRO A 109 15.75 7.71 6.27
CA PRO A 109 14.90 8.62 7.04
C PRO A 109 15.27 10.10 6.81
N LYS A 110 16.57 10.38 6.71
CA LYS A 110 17.12 11.71 6.41
C LYS A 110 16.76 12.19 4.99
N GLY A 111 16.61 11.27 4.03
CA GLY A 111 16.23 11.56 2.66
C GLY A 111 14.71 11.64 2.42
N ALA A 112 13.88 10.98 3.24
CA ALA A 112 12.48 10.70 2.93
C ALA A 112 11.65 11.95 2.58
N ARG A 113 11.82 13.07 3.31
CA ARG A 113 11.16 14.34 3.02
C ARG A 113 11.53 14.88 1.63
N ASN A 114 12.82 14.85 1.29
CA ASN A 114 13.32 15.30 -0.01
C ASN A 114 12.91 14.33 -1.12
N GLY A 115 12.83 13.02 -0.84
CA GLY A 115 12.33 12.02 -1.77
C GLY A 115 10.89 12.27 -2.19
N ASN A 116 10.02 12.59 -1.23
CA ASN A 116 8.63 12.97 -1.54
C ASN A 116 8.55 14.27 -2.37
N PHE A 117 9.32 15.30 -2.05
CA PHE A 117 9.41 16.51 -2.89
C PHE A 117 9.96 16.24 -4.29
N THR A 118 10.93 15.33 -4.42
CA THR A 118 11.52 14.95 -5.71
C THR A 118 10.50 14.21 -6.58
N ALA A 119 9.76 13.27 -5.99
CA ALA A 119 8.66 12.58 -6.67
C ALA A 119 7.53 13.54 -7.08
N ALA A 120 7.16 14.49 -6.22
CA ALA A 120 6.18 15.52 -6.54
C ALA A 120 6.66 16.42 -7.69
N ALA A 121 7.94 16.82 -7.72
CA ALA A 121 8.52 17.57 -8.83
C ALA A 121 8.49 16.78 -10.15
N GLY A 122 8.76 15.46 -10.12
CA GLY A 122 8.60 14.57 -11.27
C GLY A 122 7.15 14.54 -11.78
N MET A 123 6.17 14.46 -10.87
CA MET A 123 4.74 14.48 -11.21
C MET A 123 4.34 15.77 -11.92
N VAL A 124 4.75 16.92 -11.37
CA VAL A 124 4.54 18.25 -11.97
C VAL A 124 5.05 18.29 -13.40
N ILE A 125 6.31 17.88 -13.61
CA ILE A 125 6.97 17.93 -14.90
C ILE A 125 6.23 17.06 -15.92
N ALA A 126 5.75 15.87 -15.53
CA ALA A 126 5.00 14.99 -16.41
C ALA A 126 3.62 15.54 -16.82
N LEU A 127 2.77 15.94 -15.85
CA LEU A 127 1.43 16.50 -16.12
C LEU A 127 1.50 17.70 -17.08
N VAL A 128 2.50 18.54 -16.87
CA VAL A 128 2.77 19.73 -17.66
C VAL A 128 3.24 19.41 -19.07
N ALA A 129 4.12 18.41 -19.22
CA ALA A 129 4.59 17.95 -20.51
C ALA A 129 3.46 17.31 -21.34
N THR A 130 2.37 16.88 -20.71
CA THR A 130 1.15 16.40 -21.37
C THR A 130 0.30 17.53 -21.95
N ILE A 131 0.18 18.69 -21.30
CA ILE A 131 -0.72 19.79 -21.71
C ILE A 131 -0.62 20.17 -23.21
N PRO A 132 0.58 20.27 -23.83
CA PRO A 132 0.73 20.60 -25.25
C PRO A 132 0.27 19.51 -26.23
N LEU A 133 0.11 18.26 -25.76
CA LEU A 133 -0.36 17.13 -26.56
C LEU A 133 -1.90 17.09 -26.67
N LEU A 134 -2.59 18.05 -26.04
CA LEU A 134 -4.04 18.06 -25.91
C LEU A 134 -4.70 18.92 -26.99
N HIS A 135 -5.37 18.26 -27.92
CA HIS A 135 -6.29 18.90 -28.85
C HIS A 135 -7.60 19.25 -28.12
N PHE A 136 -7.59 20.39 -27.42
CA PHE A 136 -8.67 20.84 -26.55
C PHE A 136 -9.99 21.10 -27.29
N THR A 137 -10.94 20.18 -27.18
CA THR A 137 -12.37 20.46 -27.40
C THR A 137 -12.92 21.34 -26.27
N ARG A 138 -13.94 22.18 -26.53
CA ARG A 138 -14.61 22.96 -25.45
C ARG A 138 -15.16 22.05 -24.35
N THR A 139 -15.71 20.90 -24.73
CA THR A 139 -16.19 19.86 -23.82
C THR A 139 -15.03 19.31 -22.98
N GLY A 140 -13.93 18.88 -23.61
CA GLY A 140 -12.73 18.37 -22.94
C GLY A 140 -12.13 19.34 -21.93
N VAL A 141 -12.00 20.64 -22.26
CA VAL A 141 -11.56 21.67 -21.29
C VAL A 141 -12.47 21.71 -20.07
N THR A 142 -13.78 21.65 -20.29
CA THR A 142 -14.79 21.71 -19.21
C THR A 142 -14.75 20.46 -18.34
N ILE A 143 -14.64 19.28 -18.95
CA ILE A 143 -14.44 17.98 -18.29
C ILE A 143 -13.20 18.02 -17.40
N ILE A 144 -12.06 18.44 -17.97
CA ILE A 144 -10.77 18.46 -17.28
C ILE A 144 -10.82 19.45 -16.10
N ALA A 145 -11.36 20.65 -16.30
CA ALA A 145 -11.48 21.66 -15.24
C ALA A 145 -12.38 21.19 -14.08
N ILE A 146 -13.53 20.57 -14.37
CA ILE A 146 -14.45 20.05 -13.35
C ILE A 146 -13.81 18.88 -12.60
N GLY A 147 -13.27 17.89 -13.31
CA GLY A 147 -12.65 16.71 -12.70
C GLY A 147 -11.42 17.07 -11.87
N VAL A 148 -10.59 18.01 -12.34
CA VAL A 148 -9.45 18.53 -11.58
C VAL A 148 -9.91 19.28 -10.35
N GLY A 149 -10.95 20.11 -10.44
CA GLY A 149 -11.51 20.84 -9.30
C GLY A 149 -12.06 19.93 -8.21
N ILE A 150 -12.91 18.95 -8.58
CA ILE A 150 -13.48 17.98 -7.64
C ILE A 150 -12.37 17.12 -7.02
N GLY A 151 -11.47 16.58 -7.84
CA GLY A 151 -10.36 15.75 -7.35
C GLY A 151 -9.39 16.50 -6.43
N THR A 152 -9.12 17.78 -6.73
CA THR A 152 -8.37 18.69 -5.83
C THR A 152 -9.03 18.77 -4.46
N VAL A 153 -10.32 19.09 -4.41
CA VAL A 153 -11.05 19.29 -3.15
C VAL A 153 -11.10 17.98 -2.36
N VAL A 154 -11.49 16.87 -2.98
CA VAL A 154 -11.61 15.57 -2.30
C VAL A 154 -10.25 15.06 -1.82
N GLY A 155 -9.21 15.12 -2.66
CA GLY A 155 -7.86 14.66 -2.32
C GLY A 155 -7.21 15.46 -1.20
N VAL A 156 -7.19 16.79 -1.32
CA VAL A 156 -6.55 17.68 -0.32
C VAL A 156 -7.29 17.65 1.01
N PHE A 157 -8.62 17.63 1.01
CA PHE A 157 -9.44 17.56 2.23
C PHE A 157 -9.31 16.20 2.91
N GLY A 158 -9.44 15.10 2.14
CA GLY A 158 -9.29 13.74 2.63
C GLY A 158 -7.90 13.46 3.21
N ALA A 159 -6.84 13.94 2.55
CA ALA A 159 -5.47 13.77 3.06
C ALA A 159 -5.16 14.61 4.32
N ARG A 160 -5.82 15.75 4.53
CA ARG A 160 -5.55 16.65 5.67
C ARG A 160 -6.40 16.41 6.91
N MET A 161 -7.57 15.78 6.79
CA MET A 161 -8.48 15.55 7.93
C MET A 161 -8.26 14.23 8.66
N VAL A 162 -7.47 13.31 8.11
CA VAL A 162 -7.31 11.96 8.65
C VAL A 162 -6.16 11.90 9.67
N ARG A 163 -6.44 11.28 10.82
CA ARG A 163 -5.47 11.08 11.91
C ARG A 163 -4.37 10.10 11.49
N MET A 164 -3.16 10.23 12.03
CA MET A 164 -2.01 9.39 11.65
C MET A 164 -2.24 7.88 11.91
N THR A 165 -3.05 7.52 12.90
CA THR A 165 -3.48 6.12 13.15
C THR A 165 -4.36 5.53 12.05
N ALA A 166 -4.91 6.36 11.17
CA ALA A 166 -5.82 6.00 10.08
C ALA A 166 -5.18 6.19 8.68
N ILE A 167 -3.85 6.31 8.59
CA ILE A 167 -3.12 6.25 7.31
C ILE A 167 -3.37 4.94 6.52
N PRO A 168 -3.42 3.72 7.13
CA PRO A 168 -3.54 2.47 6.38
C PRO A 168 -4.73 2.43 5.40
N GLN A 169 -5.91 2.83 5.88
CA GLN A 169 -7.12 2.88 5.06
C GLN A 169 -7.06 3.97 3.99
N MET A 170 -6.41 5.12 4.22
CA MET A 170 -6.27 6.16 3.20
C MET A 170 -5.32 5.75 2.08
N VAL A 171 -4.25 5.03 2.40
CA VAL A 171 -3.35 4.43 1.40
C VAL A 171 -4.11 3.38 0.57
N ALA A 172 -5.00 2.59 1.17
CA ALA A 172 -5.91 1.72 0.43
C ALA A 172 -6.86 2.51 -0.48
N LEU A 173 -7.56 3.52 0.06
CA LEU A 173 -8.53 4.34 -0.67
C LEU A 173 -7.91 5.00 -1.91
N PHE A 174 -6.79 5.70 -1.75
CA PHE A 174 -6.11 6.37 -2.86
C PHE A 174 -5.52 5.40 -3.89
N ASN A 175 -4.97 4.26 -3.45
CA ASN A 175 -4.55 3.21 -4.38
C ASN A 175 -5.73 2.71 -5.24
N GLY A 176 -6.84 2.37 -4.58
CA GLY A 176 -8.05 1.90 -5.26
C GLY A 176 -8.57 2.90 -6.27
N VAL A 177 -8.68 4.17 -5.87
CA VAL A 177 -9.08 5.30 -6.73
C VAL A 177 -8.20 5.42 -7.98
N GLY A 178 -6.88 5.30 -7.87
CA GLY A 178 -5.99 5.30 -9.03
C GLY A 178 -6.16 4.07 -9.94
N GLY A 179 -6.38 2.88 -9.36
CA GLY A 179 -6.70 1.67 -10.14
C GLY A 179 -8.03 1.77 -10.89
N GLY A 180 -9.04 2.42 -10.28
CA GLY A 180 -10.31 2.74 -10.93
C GLY A 180 -10.14 3.74 -12.06
N ALA A 181 -9.27 4.74 -11.90
CA ALA A 181 -8.91 5.66 -12.98
C ALA A 181 -8.25 4.92 -14.16
N ALA A 182 -7.30 4.01 -13.89
CA ALA A 182 -6.64 3.20 -14.92
C ALA A 182 -7.64 2.32 -15.71
N ALA A 183 -8.57 1.67 -15.02
CA ALA A 183 -9.61 0.88 -15.67
C ALA A 183 -10.54 1.73 -16.55
N LEU A 184 -10.96 2.92 -16.09
CA LEU A 184 -11.83 3.82 -16.87
C LEU A 184 -11.10 4.46 -18.07
N VAL A 185 -9.82 4.79 -17.90
CA VAL A 185 -8.90 5.17 -18.98
C VAL A 185 -8.87 4.08 -20.05
N ALA A 186 -8.65 2.83 -19.65
CA ALA A 186 -8.58 1.70 -20.56
C ALA A 186 -9.91 1.31 -21.23
N VAL A 187 -11.06 1.49 -20.57
CA VAL A 187 -12.38 1.39 -21.23
C VAL A 187 -12.51 2.46 -22.31
N ALA A 188 -12.15 3.71 -22.02
CA ALA A 188 -12.28 4.82 -22.96
C ALA A 188 -11.29 4.77 -24.14
N GLU A 189 -10.12 4.15 -23.95
CA GLU A 189 -9.20 3.78 -25.05
C GLU A 189 -9.87 2.82 -26.05
N LEU A 190 -10.36 1.67 -25.56
CA LEU A 190 -11.01 0.66 -26.39
C LEU A 190 -12.27 1.18 -27.12
N LEU A 191 -13.03 2.07 -26.48
CA LEU A 191 -14.16 2.74 -27.12
C LEU A 191 -13.75 3.63 -28.29
N ARG A 192 -12.57 4.27 -28.24
CA ARG A 192 -12.04 5.14 -29.31
C ARG A 192 -11.40 4.37 -30.45
N PHE A 193 -10.81 3.20 -30.20
CA PHE A 193 -10.33 2.29 -31.25
C PHE A 193 -11.47 1.56 -31.98
N GLY A 194 -12.67 1.50 -31.39
CA GLY A 194 -13.86 0.91 -31.99
C GLY A 194 -13.84 -0.62 -31.95
N ASN A 195 -14.49 -1.27 -32.92
CA ASN A 195 -14.82 -2.69 -32.81
C ASN A 195 -13.66 -3.66 -33.14
N HIS A 196 -12.56 -3.15 -33.71
CA HIS A 196 -11.42 -3.95 -34.16
C HIS A 196 -10.07 -3.28 -33.81
N PRO A 197 -9.77 -3.06 -32.50
CA PRO A 197 -8.46 -2.54 -32.08
C PRO A 197 -7.34 -3.52 -32.45
N ALA A 198 -6.15 -3.01 -32.76
CA ALA A 198 -5.00 -3.89 -33.00
C ALA A 198 -4.59 -4.60 -31.70
N PHE A 199 -4.10 -5.85 -31.77
CA PHE A 199 -3.75 -6.60 -30.55
C PHE A 199 -2.76 -5.86 -29.64
N SER A 200 -1.83 -5.10 -30.21
CA SER A 200 -0.87 -4.25 -29.48
C SER A 200 -1.50 -3.11 -28.68
N GLU A 201 -2.65 -2.60 -29.12
CA GLU A 201 -3.43 -1.55 -28.46
C GLU A 201 -4.45 -2.17 -27.50
N ALA A 202 -5.06 -3.28 -27.93
CA ALA A 202 -6.15 -3.94 -27.23
C ALA A 202 -5.66 -4.67 -25.97
N PHE A 203 -4.55 -5.41 -26.05
CA PHE A 203 -4.07 -6.24 -24.95
C PHE A 203 -3.69 -5.43 -23.69
N PRO A 204 -2.92 -4.32 -23.75
CA PRO A 204 -2.58 -3.55 -22.57
C PRO A 204 -3.81 -2.89 -21.93
N SER A 205 -4.75 -2.37 -22.72
CA SER A 205 -6.00 -1.80 -22.19
C SER A 205 -6.91 -2.87 -21.57
N VAL A 206 -7.10 -4.03 -22.22
CA VAL A 206 -7.86 -5.16 -21.64
C VAL A 206 -7.24 -5.63 -20.33
N PHE A 207 -5.91 -5.70 -20.23
CA PHE A 207 -5.20 -6.00 -18.99
C PHE A 207 -5.42 -4.91 -17.92
N SER A 208 -5.33 -3.63 -18.29
CA SER A 208 -5.55 -2.48 -17.40
C SER A 208 -6.99 -2.42 -16.86
N ILE A 209 -8.01 -2.74 -17.67
CA ILE A 209 -9.40 -2.91 -17.21
C ILE A 209 -9.49 -3.95 -16.10
N ILE A 210 -8.95 -5.15 -16.32
CA ILE A 210 -9.06 -6.28 -15.38
C ILE A 210 -8.33 -5.94 -14.08
N ILE A 211 -7.05 -5.58 -14.18
CA ILE A 211 -6.18 -5.39 -13.02
C ILE A 211 -6.55 -4.10 -12.25
N GLY A 212 -6.88 -3.02 -12.95
CA GLY A 212 -7.37 -1.77 -12.34
C GLY A 212 -8.69 -1.96 -11.60
N SER A 213 -9.65 -2.71 -12.17
CA SER A 213 -10.95 -3.00 -11.53
C SER A 213 -10.81 -3.89 -10.31
N ILE A 214 -10.02 -4.97 -10.40
CA ILE A 214 -9.70 -5.84 -9.24
C ILE A 214 -9.08 -5.01 -8.13
N SER A 215 -8.15 -4.10 -8.47
CA SER A 215 -7.45 -3.25 -7.52
C SER A 215 -8.36 -2.19 -6.89
N PHE A 216 -9.24 -1.56 -7.66
CA PHE A 216 -10.26 -0.63 -7.14
C PHE A 216 -11.15 -1.34 -6.13
N ALA A 217 -11.83 -2.42 -6.55
CA ALA A 217 -12.81 -3.11 -5.72
C ALA A 217 -12.18 -3.75 -4.47
N GLY A 218 -11.02 -4.42 -4.63
CA GLY A 218 -10.28 -5.00 -3.51
C GLY A 218 -9.80 -3.94 -2.51
N SER A 219 -9.36 -2.77 -2.99
CA SER A 219 -8.94 -1.68 -2.12
C SER A 219 -10.12 -1.02 -1.38
N MET A 220 -11.31 -0.95 -1.98
CA MET A 220 -12.51 -0.49 -1.28
C MET A 220 -12.91 -1.45 -0.15
N VAL A 221 -12.78 -2.76 -0.34
CA VAL A 221 -12.98 -3.75 0.74
C VAL A 221 -11.90 -3.60 1.84
N ALA A 222 -10.64 -3.40 1.48
CA ALA A 222 -9.56 -3.17 2.44
C ALA A 222 -9.75 -1.89 3.26
N PHE A 223 -10.11 -0.76 2.61
CA PHE A 223 -10.53 0.47 3.28
C PHE A 223 -11.68 0.22 4.26
N SER A 224 -12.73 -0.48 3.82
CA SER A 224 -13.94 -0.71 4.61
C SER A 224 -13.67 -1.59 5.84
N LYS A 225 -12.78 -2.58 5.72
CA LYS A 225 -12.32 -3.41 6.86
C LYS A 225 -11.44 -2.63 7.84
N LEU A 226 -10.54 -1.77 7.35
CA LEU A 226 -9.63 -0.99 8.20
C LEU A 226 -10.33 0.20 8.89
N GLN A 227 -11.38 0.75 8.29
CA GLN A 227 -12.33 1.70 8.91
C GLN A 227 -13.40 1.04 9.78
N GLU A 228 -13.40 -0.30 9.88
CA GLU A 228 -14.35 -1.09 10.69
C GLU A 228 -15.82 -0.94 10.27
N LEU A 229 -16.06 -0.43 9.05
CA LEU A 229 -17.36 -0.42 8.36
C LEU A 229 -17.79 -1.83 7.91
N VAL A 230 -16.79 -2.70 7.69
CA VAL A 230 -16.93 -4.14 7.46
C VAL A 230 -16.08 -4.85 8.51
N THR A 231 -16.52 -6.01 8.99
CA THR A 231 -15.80 -6.76 10.03
C THR A 231 -14.37 -7.10 9.60
N GLY A 232 -13.39 -6.84 10.46
CA GLY A 232 -11.99 -7.22 10.25
C GLY A 232 -11.73 -8.73 10.27
N THR A 233 -12.72 -9.56 10.62
CA THR A 233 -12.63 -11.02 10.49
C THR A 233 -12.72 -11.47 9.02
N PRO A 234 -12.04 -12.57 8.63
CA PRO A 234 -12.30 -13.27 7.37
C PRO A 234 -13.80 -13.50 7.11
N ILE A 235 -14.27 -13.16 5.91
CA ILE A 235 -15.63 -13.48 5.44
C ILE A 235 -15.50 -14.47 4.29
N THR A 236 -15.95 -15.70 4.49
CA THR A 236 -15.83 -16.81 3.54
C THR A 236 -17.18 -17.42 3.18
N TYR A 237 -17.32 -17.98 1.98
CA TYR A 237 -18.54 -18.68 1.53
C TYR A 237 -18.27 -20.10 1.01
N PRO A 238 -19.28 -20.99 0.97
CA PRO A 238 -19.12 -22.35 0.46
C PRO A 238 -18.56 -22.38 -0.96
N GLY A 239 -17.58 -23.24 -1.21
CA GLY A 239 -16.98 -23.41 -2.54
C GLY A 239 -16.17 -22.22 -3.08
N GLN A 240 -15.84 -21.21 -2.24
CA GLN A 240 -15.24 -19.94 -2.70
C GLN A 240 -13.99 -20.08 -3.59
N GLN A 241 -13.11 -21.05 -3.36
CA GLN A 241 -11.96 -21.28 -4.25
C GLN A 241 -12.40 -21.68 -5.68
N VAL A 242 -13.42 -22.54 -5.80
CA VAL A 242 -13.98 -22.97 -7.09
C VAL A 242 -14.73 -21.82 -7.75
N VAL A 243 -15.55 -21.08 -7.00
CA VAL A 243 -16.28 -19.90 -7.51
C VAL A 243 -15.33 -18.83 -8.03
N ASN A 244 -14.28 -18.49 -7.26
CA ASN A 244 -13.30 -17.48 -7.65
C ASN A 244 -12.41 -17.96 -8.81
N GLY A 245 -12.03 -19.24 -8.82
CA GLY A 245 -11.28 -19.84 -9.93
C GLY A 245 -12.08 -19.85 -11.24
N LEU A 246 -13.36 -20.22 -11.19
CA LEU A 246 -14.26 -20.16 -12.34
C LEU A 246 -14.54 -18.73 -12.81
N LEU A 247 -14.71 -17.77 -11.88
CA LEU A 247 -14.87 -16.35 -12.23
C LEU A 247 -13.61 -15.79 -12.88
N ALA A 248 -12.42 -16.09 -12.35
CA ALA A 248 -11.14 -15.69 -12.96
C ALA A 248 -10.94 -16.34 -14.35
N ALA A 249 -11.26 -17.63 -14.50
CA ALA A 249 -11.20 -18.33 -15.79
C ALA A 249 -12.21 -17.74 -16.80
N ALA A 250 -13.41 -17.36 -16.36
CA ALA A 250 -14.40 -16.68 -17.19
C ALA A 250 -13.94 -15.28 -17.62
N ILE A 251 -13.31 -14.51 -16.73
CA ILE A 251 -12.70 -13.21 -17.05
C ILE A 251 -11.58 -13.36 -18.08
N VAL A 252 -10.69 -14.34 -17.92
CA VAL A 252 -9.61 -14.63 -18.89
C VAL A 252 -10.17 -15.09 -20.23
N GLY A 253 -11.14 -16.01 -20.24
CA GLY A 253 -11.81 -16.48 -21.46
C GLY A 253 -12.55 -15.35 -22.19
N PHE A 254 -13.22 -14.46 -21.46
CA PHE A 254 -13.89 -13.30 -22.02
C PHE A 254 -12.92 -12.23 -22.51
N ALA A 255 -11.80 -12.03 -21.82
CA ALA A 255 -10.71 -11.17 -22.30
C ALA A 255 -10.11 -11.70 -23.61
N ILE A 256 -9.88 -13.01 -23.73
CA ILE A 256 -9.44 -13.65 -24.99
C ILE A 256 -10.50 -13.45 -26.09
N ALA A 257 -11.79 -13.61 -25.79
CA ALA A 257 -12.85 -13.35 -26.76
C ALA A 257 -12.90 -11.87 -27.22
N VAL A 258 -12.70 -10.92 -26.32
CA VAL A 258 -12.60 -9.47 -26.63
C VAL A 258 -11.37 -9.13 -27.48
N LEU A 259 -10.27 -9.89 -27.35
CA LEU A 259 -9.04 -9.69 -28.12
C LEU A 259 -9.02 -10.44 -29.48
N ALA A 260 -9.82 -11.50 -29.63
CA ALA A 260 -9.83 -12.36 -30.81
C ALA A 260 -11.03 -12.14 -31.75
N VAL A 261 -12.08 -11.46 -31.29
CA VAL A 261 -13.34 -11.24 -32.03
C VAL A 261 -13.66 -9.74 -32.06
N ALA A 262 -14.48 -9.31 -33.02
CA ALA A 262 -15.05 -7.96 -33.04
C ALA A 262 -15.70 -7.64 -31.67
N SER A 263 -15.14 -6.66 -30.96
CA SER A 263 -15.63 -6.26 -29.65
C SER A 263 -16.65 -5.14 -29.79
N ILE A 264 -17.65 -5.11 -28.89
CA ILE A 264 -18.63 -4.02 -28.82
C ILE A 264 -18.43 -3.24 -27.51
N PRO A 265 -18.83 -1.95 -27.44
CA PRO A 265 -18.76 -1.13 -26.23
C PRO A 265 -19.22 -1.80 -24.93
N PHE A 266 -20.27 -2.63 -25.02
CA PHE A 266 -20.82 -3.37 -23.88
C PHE A 266 -19.87 -4.44 -23.31
N SER A 267 -18.97 -4.99 -24.13
CA SER A 267 -18.03 -6.03 -23.70
C SER A 267 -16.98 -5.49 -22.72
N PHE A 268 -16.47 -4.28 -22.96
CA PHE A 268 -15.48 -3.64 -22.08
C PHE A 268 -16.07 -3.33 -20.70
N ILE A 269 -17.31 -2.82 -20.66
CA ILE A 269 -18.05 -2.56 -19.43
C ILE A 269 -18.38 -3.87 -18.70
N SER A 270 -18.78 -4.91 -19.43
CA SER A 270 -19.05 -6.25 -18.85
C SER A 270 -17.79 -6.85 -18.21
N LEU A 271 -16.63 -6.73 -18.87
CA LEU A 271 -15.34 -7.19 -18.36
C LEU A 271 -14.94 -6.43 -17.09
N MET A 272 -15.12 -5.11 -17.08
CA MET A 272 -14.93 -4.25 -15.91
C MET A 272 -15.80 -4.70 -14.73
N VAL A 273 -17.10 -4.94 -14.95
CA VAL A 273 -18.03 -5.41 -13.89
C VAL A 273 -17.63 -6.78 -13.34
N LEU A 274 -17.26 -7.75 -14.18
CA LEU A 274 -16.78 -9.05 -13.71
C LEU A 274 -15.49 -8.92 -12.89
N ALA A 275 -14.56 -8.08 -13.33
CA ALA A 275 -13.31 -7.82 -12.61
C ALA A 275 -13.52 -7.07 -11.27
N LEU A 276 -14.50 -6.17 -11.18
CA LEU A 276 -14.93 -5.56 -9.91
C LEU A 276 -15.47 -6.63 -8.93
N ILE A 277 -16.32 -7.55 -9.41
CA ILE A 277 -16.86 -8.66 -8.59
C ILE A 277 -15.73 -9.55 -8.09
N LEU A 278 -14.76 -9.90 -8.95
CA LEU A 278 -13.59 -10.68 -8.55
C LEU A 278 -12.72 -9.94 -7.51
N GLY A 279 -12.52 -8.62 -7.66
CA GLY A 279 -11.79 -7.81 -6.68
C GLY A 279 -12.42 -7.82 -5.28
N VAL A 280 -13.76 -7.74 -5.19
CA VAL A 280 -14.47 -7.94 -3.92
C VAL A 280 -14.23 -9.36 -3.39
N ALA A 281 -14.50 -10.37 -4.22
CA ALA A 281 -14.42 -11.80 -3.86
C ALA A 281 -13.02 -12.28 -3.46
N PHE A 282 -11.97 -11.57 -3.89
CA PHE A 282 -10.56 -11.82 -3.60
C PHE A 282 -10.12 -11.26 -2.23
N VAL A 283 -10.61 -10.08 -1.82
CA VAL A 283 -10.22 -9.43 -0.54
C VAL A 283 -11.18 -9.73 0.61
N LEU A 284 -12.42 -10.14 0.31
CA LEU A 284 -13.41 -10.57 1.30
C LEU A 284 -12.94 -11.67 2.29
N PRO A 285 -12.19 -12.73 1.88
CA PRO A 285 -11.75 -13.78 2.80
C PRO A 285 -10.52 -13.41 3.65
N ILE A 286 -9.80 -12.33 3.33
CA ILE A 286 -8.52 -12.02 3.98
C ILE A 286 -8.75 -11.25 5.30
N GLY A 287 -7.98 -11.56 6.35
CA GLY A 287 -8.16 -10.99 7.69
C GLY A 287 -7.62 -9.56 7.85
N GLY A 288 -8.14 -8.82 8.84
CA GLY A 288 -7.79 -7.43 9.15
C GLY A 288 -6.30 -7.20 9.44
N ALA A 289 -5.64 -8.18 10.09
CA ALA A 289 -4.20 -8.16 10.32
C ALA A 289 -3.37 -8.33 9.03
N ASP A 290 -3.92 -9.01 8.04
CA ASP A 290 -3.28 -9.33 6.76
C ASP A 290 -3.53 -8.25 5.68
N MET A 291 -4.47 -7.34 5.92
CA MET A 291 -4.80 -6.21 5.02
C MET A 291 -3.59 -5.41 4.51
N PRO A 292 -2.51 -5.15 5.29
CA PRO A 292 -1.37 -4.40 4.78
C PRO A 292 -0.70 -5.08 3.59
N VAL A 293 -0.55 -6.41 3.63
CA VAL A 293 0.04 -7.21 2.54
C VAL A 293 -0.87 -7.15 1.31
N VAL A 294 -2.19 -7.18 1.50
CA VAL A 294 -3.16 -6.99 0.42
C VAL A 294 -3.03 -5.59 -0.20
N ILE A 295 -2.92 -4.53 0.60
CA ILE A 295 -2.78 -3.15 0.08
C ILE A 295 -1.49 -3.00 -0.72
N SER A 296 -0.37 -3.58 -0.25
CA SER A 296 0.89 -3.60 -1.00
C SER A 296 0.76 -4.38 -2.31
N LEU A 297 0.04 -5.51 -2.32
CA LEU A 297 -0.20 -6.30 -3.53
C LEU A 297 -1.08 -5.56 -4.53
N LEU A 298 -2.15 -4.91 -4.06
CA LEU A 298 -3.01 -4.11 -4.93
C LEU A 298 -2.31 -2.84 -5.44
N ASN A 299 -1.34 -2.29 -4.71
CA ASN A 299 -0.44 -1.23 -5.21
C ASN A 299 0.52 -1.74 -6.29
N ALA A 300 0.97 -3.00 -6.20
CA ALA A 300 1.70 -3.64 -7.29
C ALA A 300 0.82 -3.77 -8.55
N CYS A 301 -0.42 -4.22 -8.38
CA CYS A 301 -1.40 -4.39 -9.44
C CYS A 301 -1.76 -3.06 -10.14
N THR A 302 -2.03 -1.99 -9.40
CA THR A 302 -2.32 -0.67 -10.00
C THR A 302 -1.14 -0.10 -10.78
N GLY A 303 0.09 -0.22 -10.25
CA GLY A 303 1.31 0.15 -10.98
C GLY A 303 1.40 -0.56 -12.34
N LEU A 304 1.14 -1.87 -12.38
CA LEU A 304 1.12 -2.65 -13.63
C LEU A 304 -0.03 -2.25 -14.57
N ALA A 305 -1.22 -1.92 -14.06
CA ALA A 305 -2.32 -1.41 -14.88
C ALA A 305 -1.98 -0.06 -15.54
N VAL A 306 -1.34 0.84 -14.79
CA VAL A 306 -0.89 2.15 -15.30
C VAL A 306 0.29 2.03 -16.26
N ALA A 307 1.19 1.08 -16.05
CA ALA A 307 2.21 0.74 -17.03
C ALA A 307 1.58 0.25 -18.35
N ALA A 308 0.56 -0.60 -18.27
CA ALA A 308 -0.17 -1.12 -19.43
C ALA A 308 -0.91 -0.02 -20.21
N SER A 309 -1.64 0.88 -19.54
CA SER A 309 -2.19 2.10 -20.18
C SER A 309 -1.08 2.99 -20.77
N GLY A 310 0.14 2.94 -20.23
CA GLY A 310 1.30 3.59 -20.80
C GLY A 310 1.72 3.07 -22.17
N PHE A 311 1.61 1.75 -22.42
CA PHE A 311 1.85 1.16 -23.75
C PHE A 311 0.75 1.62 -24.74
N THR A 312 -0.53 1.52 -24.38
CA THR A 312 -1.62 1.97 -25.27
C THR A 312 -1.48 3.44 -25.67
N LEU A 313 -1.06 4.29 -24.73
CA LEU A 313 -0.89 5.72 -24.94
C LEU A 313 0.52 6.11 -25.45
N ASN A 314 1.38 5.15 -25.79
CA ASN A 314 2.76 5.34 -26.26
C ASN A 314 3.56 6.32 -25.38
N ASN A 315 3.41 6.18 -24.06
CA ASN A 315 3.82 7.17 -23.07
C ASN A 315 4.82 6.59 -22.06
N PHE A 316 6.10 6.85 -22.31
CA PHE A 316 7.20 6.37 -21.47
C PHE A 316 7.13 6.81 -20.00
N ALA A 317 6.49 7.94 -19.66
CA ALA A 317 6.31 8.34 -18.27
C ALA A 317 5.31 7.42 -17.53
N LEU A 318 4.19 7.07 -18.17
CA LEU A 318 3.24 6.09 -17.65
C LEU A 318 3.88 4.71 -17.51
N ILE A 319 4.62 4.25 -18.53
CA ILE A 319 5.32 2.95 -18.52
C ILE A 319 6.33 2.90 -17.36
N VAL A 320 7.26 3.85 -17.28
CA VAL A 320 8.33 3.79 -16.27
C VAL A 320 7.79 4.00 -14.86
N ALA A 321 6.90 4.99 -14.63
CA ALA A 321 6.33 5.23 -13.31
C ALA A 321 5.44 4.07 -12.83
N GLY A 322 4.57 3.55 -13.70
CA GLY A 322 3.73 2.39 -13.42
C GLY A 322 4.57 1.15 -13.07
N THR A 323 5.61 0.85 -13.87
CA THR A 323 6.48 -0.30 -13.64
C THR A 323 7.32 -0.17 -12.37
N LEU A 324 7.80 1.04 -12.03
CA LEU A 324 8.48 1.29 -10.76
C LEU A 324 7.56 1.02 -9.56
N VAL A 325 6.30 1.47 -9.62
CA VAL A 325 5.28 1.19 -8.60
C VAL A 325 4.93 -0.31 -8.55
N GLY A 326 4.80 -0.96 -9.71
CA GLY A 326 4.52 -2.40 -9.82
C GLY A 326 5.62 -3.28 -9.21
N ALA A 327 6.88 -2.96 -9.53
CA ALA A 327 8.05 -3.61 -8.93
C ALA A 327 8.15 -3.32 -7.42
N SER A 328 7.91 -2.07 -7.01
CA SER A 328 7.86 -1.66 -5.60
C SER A 328 6.86 -2.48 -4.82
N GLY A 329 5.60 -2.46 -5.24
CA GLY A 329 4.51 -3.16 -4.55
C GLY A 329 4.78 -4.66 -4.48
N SER A 330 5.28 -5.27 -5.56
CA SER A 330 5.60 -6.71 -5.58
C SER A 330 6.68 -7.08 -4.56
N LEU A 331 7.78 -6.33 -4.52
CA LEU A 331 8.90 -6.58 -3.61
C LEU A 331 8.52 -6.27 -2.16
N LEU A 332 7.83 -5.15 -1.92
CA LEU A 332 7.32 -4.75 -0.62
C LEU A 332 6.33 -5.78 -0.06
N THR A 333 5.43 -6.31 -0.89
CA THR A 333 4.48 -7.37 -0.51
C THR A 333 5.22 -8.61 0.00
N LYS A 334 6.31 -9.01 -0.66
CA LYS A 334 7.14 -10.14 -0.21
C LYS A 334 7.80 -9.82 1.14
N LEU A 335 8.50 -8.69 1.25
CA LEU A 335 9.19 -8.29 2.48
C LEU A 335 8.23 -8.21 3.68
N MET A 336 7.02 -7.70 3.47
CA MET A 336 5.97 -7.67 4.50
C MET A 336 5.46 -9.07 4.87
N SER A 337 5.28 -9.96 3.88
CA SER A 337 4.85 -11.35 4.12
C SER A 337 5.89 -12.11 4.95
N ASP A 338 7.18 -12.00 4.55
CA ASP A 338 8.30 -12.59 5.25
C ASP A 338 8.42 -12.05 6.69
N ALA A 339 8.28 -10.74 6.88
CA ALA A 339 8.29 -10.10 8.20
C ALA A 339 7.08 -10.46 9.09
N MET A 340 5.96 -10.86 8.49
CA MET A 340 4.79 -11.45 9.19
C MET A 340 4.95 -12.95 9.49
N GLY A 341 6.07 -13.58 9.10
CA GLY A 341 6.28 -15.02 9.26
C GLY A 341 5.33 -15.88 8.43
N ARG A 342 4.65 -15.31 7.41
CA ARG A 342 3.60 -15.99 6.64
C ARG A 342 3.85 -15.83 5.16
N SER A 343 3.91 -16.94 4.42
CA SER A 343 4.02 -16.89 2.97
C SER A 343 2.84 -16.12 2.34
N LEU A 344 3.07 -15.48 1.20
CA LEU A 344 2.01 -14.76 0.49
C LEU A 344 0.82 -15.69 0.13
N ALA A 345 1.07 -16.97 -0.13
CA ALA A 345 0.01 -17.97 -0.32
C ALA A 345 -0.83 -18.16 0.96
N ASN A 346 -0.20 -18.20 2.14
CA ASN A 346 -0.89 -18.29 3.44
C ASN A 346 -1.61 -16.99 3.83
N VAL A 347 -1.29 -15.86 3.19
CA VAL A 347 -2.04 -14.59 3.32
C VAL A 347 -3.26 -14.58 2.41
N LEU A 348 -3.10 -14.89 1.11
CA LEU A 348 -4.17 -14.82 0.12
C LEU A 348 -5.18 -15.98 0.22
N PHE A 349 -4.73 -17.16 0.65
CA PHE A 349 -5.54 -18.39 0.64
C PHE A 349 -5.68 -19.05 2.03
N GLY A 350 -5.02 -18.55 3.07
CA GLY A 350 -4.99 -19.19 4.40
C GLY A 350 -6.31 -19.24 5.17
N ALA A 351 -7.33 -18.49 4.74
CA ALA A 351 -8.69 -18.59 5.27
C ALA A 351 -9.46 -19.84 4.78
N PHE A 352 -9.02 -20.44 3.67
CA PHE A 352 -9.66 -21.63 3.11
C PHE A 352 -9.19 -22.88 3.84
N GLY A 353 -10.15 -23.67 4.34
CA GLY A 353 -9.87 -24.87 5.16
C GLY A 353 -9.71 -24.62 6.66
N GLN A 354 -9.87 -23.39 7.15
CA GLN A 354 -9.91 -23.10 8.61
C GLN A 354 -11.23 -23.56 9.27
N VAL A 355 -12.26 -23.87 8.47
CA VAL A 355 -13.42 -24.64 8.94
C VAL A 355 -12.94 -26.02 9.38
N GLN A 356 -12.98 -26.28 10.69
CA GLN A 356 -12.43 -27.47 11.35
C GLN A 356 -10.89 -27.64 11.33
N ARG A 357 -10.16 -26.64 11.83
CA ARG A 357 -9.03 -26.96 12.72
C ARG A 357 -8.85 -26.09 13.97
N ALA A 358 -9.98 -25.63 14.51
CA ALA A 358 -10.12 -25.42 15.96
C ALA A 358 -10.09 -26.77 16.72
N ALA A 359 -9.04 -27.56 16.51
CA ALA A 359 -8.62 -28.55 17.48
C ALA A 359 -8.17 -27.75 18.70
N SER A 360 -9.01 -27.69 19.73
CA SER A 360 -8.63 -27.18 21.02
C SER A 360 -7.52 -28.08 21.57
N ALA A 361 -6.27 -27.67 21.31
CA ALA A 361 -5.15 -28.02 22.15
C ALA A 361 -5.47 -27.45 23.54
N ALA A 362 -6.21 -28.23 24.32
CA ALA A 362 -6.53 -27.91 25.70
C ALA A 362 -5.20 -27.62 26.40
N ALA A 363 -5.10 -26.46 27.04
CA ALA A 363 -3.87 -26.03 27.69
C ALA A 363 -3.63 -26.89 28.95
N GLY A 364 -3.11 -28.11 28.75
CA GLY A 364 -2.65 -29.02 29.79
C GLY A 364 -1.34 -28.53 30.44
N GLY A 365 -0.72 -27.49 29.89
CA GLY A 365 0.21 -26.66 30.66
C GLY A 365 -0.55 -25.96 31.77
N GLN A 366 -0.14 -26.22 33.02
CA GLN A 366 -0.69 -25.60 34.24
C GLN A 366 -0.97 -24.10 34.04
N ALA A 367 -2.11 -23.63 34.53
CA ALA A 367 -2.46 -22.21 34.53
C ALA A 367 -1.44 -21.41 35.38
N ARG A 368 -0.38 -20.92 34.73
CA ARG A 368 0.68 -20.15 35.37
C ARG A 368 0.07 -18.90 36.01
N SER A 369 0.38 -18.67 37.28
CA SER A 369 -0.14 -17.52 38.02
C SER A 369 0.32 -16.21 37.38
N VAL A 370 -0.64 -15.45 36.86
CA VAL A 370 -0.42 -14.10 36.36
C VAL A 370 -0.06 -13.21 37.54
N ARG A 371 1.03 -12.44 37.41
CA ARG A 371 1.39 -11.40 38.38
C ARG A 371 0.86 -10.06 37.91
N SER A 372 0.12 -9.38 38.77
CA SER A 372 -0.32 -7.99 38.60
C SER A 372 0.45 -7.10 39.56
N ALA A 373 0.68 -5.84 39.19
CA ALA A 373 1.34 -4.83 40.00
C ALA A 373 0.59 -3.49 39.88
N SER A 374 0.75 -2.59 40.85
CA SER A 374 0.19 -1.24 40.79
C SER A 374 1.02 -0.31 39.88
N ALA A 375 0.50 0.88 39.57
CA ALA A 375 1.26 1.87 38.80
C ALA A 375 2.45 2.41 39.62
N GLU A 376 2.29 2.48 40.94
CA GLU A 376 3.26 2.90 41.94
C GLU A 376 4.42 1.90 42.06
N ASP A 377 4.13 0.60 42.10
CA ASP A 377 5.14 -0.47 42.09
C ASP A 377 6.00 -0.40 40.81
N LEU A 378 5.34 -0.29 39.66
CA LEU A 378 6.01 -0.27 38.35
C LEU A 378 6.80 1.04 38.14
N GLY A 379 6.26 2.18 38.59
CA GLY A 379 6.98 3.45 38.60
C GLY A 379 8.24 3.40 39.48
N THR A 380 8.17 2.70 40.62
CA THR A 380 9.33 2.48 41.50
C THR A 380 10.38 1.59 40.82
N LEU A 381 9.96 0.48 40.20
CA LEU A 381 10.85 -0.42 39.44
C LEU A 381 11.57 0.31 38.29
N LEU A 382 10.82 1.09 37.50
CA LEU A 382 11.36 1.88 36.40
C LEU A 382 12.34 2.96 36.89
N ALA A 383 12.05 3.62 38.02
CA ALA A 383 12.90 4.68 38.58
C ALA A 383 14.26 4.19 39.14
N TYR A 384 14.43 2.87 39.36
CA TYR A 384 15.70 2.24 39.75
C TYR A 384 16.31 1.36 38.64
N SER A 385 15.71 1.33 37.44
CA SER A 385 16.27 0.62 36.28
C SER A 385 17.39 1.44 35.64
N GLN A 386 18.38 0.79 35.03
CA GLN A 386 19.42 1.45 34.23
C GLN A 386 19.09 1.43 32.73
N ARG A 387 18.48 0.35 32.23
CA ARG A 387 18.07 0.23 30.82
C ARG A 387 16.64 -0.31 30.67
N VAL A 388 15.78 0.46 30.00
CA VAL A 388 14.36 0.18 29.79
C VAL A 388 14.06 0.14 28.29
N ILE A 389 13.59 -1.01 27.81
CA ILE A 389 13.20 -1.18 26.40
C ILE A 389 11.67 -1.17 26.29
N ILE A 390 11.13 -0.16 25.63
CA ILE A 390 9.69 -0.01 25.38
C ILE A 390 9.33 -0.78 24.11
N VAL A 391 8.35 -1.68 24.19
CA VAL A 391 7.83 -2.44 23.04
C VAL A 391 6.42 -1.95 22.70
N PRO A 392 6.28 -1.02 21.73
CA PRO A 392 4.99 -0.50 21.30
C PRO A 392 4.24 -1.50 20.41
N GLY A 393 2.93 -1.63 20.63
CA GLY A 393 2.01 -2.37 19.75
C GLY A 393 0.78 -1.55 19.40
N TYR A 394 -0.10 -2.13 18.56
CA TYR A 394 -1.29 -1.42 18.07
C TYR A 394 -2.23 -0.92 19.19
N GLY A 395 -2.21 -1.54 20.38
CA GLY A 395 -2.96 -1.05 21.53
C GLY A 395 -2.52 0.34 22.02
N LEU A 396 -1.23 0.71 21.89
CA LEU A 396 -0.73 2.06 22.18
C LEU A 396 -1.33 3.08 21.21
N ALA A 397 -1.37 2.75 19.92
CA ALA A 397 -1.95 3.59 18.87
C ALA A 397 -3.46 3.84 19.09
N VAL A 398 -4.22 2.78 19.37
CA VAL A 398 -5.67 2.85 19.65
C VAL A 398 -5.97 3.67 20.92
N ALA A 399 -5.11 3.56 21.94
CA ALA A 399 -5.22 4.36 23.16
C ALA A 399 -4.72 5.81 23.02
N GLN A 400 -4.15 6.20 21.86
CA GLN A 400 -3.46 7.48 21.65
C GLN A 400 -2.34 7.75 22.67
N ALA A 401 -1.72 6.68 23.18
CA ALA A 401 -0.77 6.73 24.28
C ALA A 401 0.67 7.05 23.85
N GLN A 402 0.93 7.37 22.58
CA GLN A 402 2.27 7.69 22.08
C GLN A 402 2.90 8.89 22.81
N HIS A 403 2.12 9.91 23.16
CA HIS A 403 2.63 11.07 23.90
C HIS A 403 2.94 10.74 25.36
N ALA A 404 2.11 9.94 26.03
CA ALA A 404 2.37 9.45 27.39
C ALA A 404 3.59 8.50 27.44
N ALA A 405 3.80 7.71 26.38
CA ALA A 405 4.98 6.86 26.23
C ALA A 405 6.27 7.67 25.97
N ARG A 406 6.18 8.85 25.35
CA ARG A 406 7.30 9.80 25.26
C ARG A 406 7.53 10.52 26.58
N GLU A 407 6.48 11.02 27.24
CA GLU A 407 6.58 11.69 28.54
C GLU A 407 7.20 10.78 29.62
N LEU A 408 6.84 9.49 29.63
CA LEU A 408 7.48 8.50 30.49
C LEU A 408 8.98 8.34 30.17
N ALA A 409 9.36 8.27 28.88
CA ALA A 409 10.76 8.24 28.48
C ALA A 409 11.50 9.52 28.90
N ASP A 410 10.93 10.70 28.66
CA ASP A 410 11.48 12.00 29.11
C ASP A 410 11.72 12.05 30.62
N VAL A 411 10.87 11.42 31.44
CA VAL A 411 11.02 11.36 32.91
C VAL A 411 12.09 10.35 33.35
N LEU A 412 12.31 9.29 32.59
CA LEU A 412 13.35 8.27 32.84
C LEU A 412 14.73 8.73 32.34
N GLU A 413 14.82 9.31 31.14
CA GLU A 413 16.02 9.94 30.58
C GLU A 413 16.57 11.02 31.53
N LYS A 414 15.69 11.86 32.11
CA LYS A 414 16.07 12.87 33.14
C LYS A 414 16.62 12.27 34.44
N ARG A 415 16.45 10.97 34.67
CA ARG A 415 17.02 10.23 35.81
C ARG A 415 18.30 9.47 35.43
N GLY A 416 18.76 9.56 34.18
CA GLY A 416 19.93 8.83 33.66
C GLY A 416 19.63 7.38 33.25
N VAL A 417 18.36 7.02 33.05
CA VAL A 417 17.96 5.72 32.51
C VAL A 417 18.11 5.74 30.99
N ASP A 418 18.73 4.69 30.42
CA ASP A 418 18.76 4.46 28.98
C ASP A 418 17.39 3.93 28.52
N VAL A 419 16.77 4.62 27.56
CA VAL A 419 15.42 4.31 27.07
C VAL A 419 15.40 4.18 25.55
N GLU A 420 15.00 3.00 25.09
CA GLU A 420 14.94 2.67 23.67
C GLU A 420 13.59 2.06 23.31
N TYR A 421 13.12 2.30 22.07
CA TYR A 421 11.88 1.74 21.55
C TYR A 421 12.20 0.62 20.57
N ALA A 422 11.87 -0.60 20.96
CA ALA A 422 12.10 -1.79 20.15
C ALA A 422 10.92 -2.04 19.20
N ILE A 423 11.12 -1.75 17.92
CA ILE A 423 10.06 -1.79 16.91
C ILE A 423 10.07 -3.11 16.15
N HIS A 424 8.99 -3.87 16.30
CA HIS A 424 8.73 -5.04 15.45
C HIS A 424 8.21 -4.58 14.08
N PRO A 425 8.73 -5.07 12.94
CA PRO A 425 8.38 -4.55 11.61
C PRO A 425 6.88 -4.54 11.29
N VAL A 426 6.10 -5.47 11.88
CA VAL A 426 4.66 -5.63 11.64
C VAL A 426 3.78 -5.12 12.79
N ALA A 427 4.35 -4.36 13.74
CA ALA A 427 3.59 -3.73 14.80
C ALA A 427 2.67 -2.62 14.26
N GLY A 428 1.35 -2.82 14.35
CA GLY A 428 0.33 -1.82 13.99
C GLY A 428 -0.67 -2.34 12.96
N ARG A 429 -1.12 -1.44 12.08
CA ARG A 429 -1.97 -1.75 10.90
C ARG A 429 -1.29 -1.42 9.55
N MET A 430 0.01 -1.17 9.53
CA MET A 430 0.84 -1.07 8.31
C MET A 430 2.34 -1.18 8.66
N PRO A 431 3.25 -1.45 7.71
CA PRO A 431 4.69 -1.53 7.98
C PRO A 431 5.27 -0.23 8.52
N GLY A 432 5.91 -0.27 9.68
CA GLY A 432 6.45 0.93 10.31
C GLY A 432 5.40 1.90 10.88
N HIS A 433 4.15 1.46 11.10
CA HIS A 433 3.08 2.26 11.70
C HIS A 433 3.51 2.87 13.06
N MET A 434 4.21 2.08 13.90
CA MET A 434 4.70 2.59 15.20
C MET A 434 5.74 3.70 15.02
N ASN A 435 6.63 3.61 14.04
CA ASN A 435 7.67 4.62 13.82
C ASN A 435 7.07 5.98 13.42
N VAL A 436 5.99 5.97 12.61
CA VAL A 436 5.27 7.18 12.22
C VAL A 436 4.58 7.83 13.43
N LEU A 437 3.91 7.04 14.28
CA LEU A 437 3.25 7.56 15.50
C LEU A 437 4.23 8.03 16.58
N LEU A 438 5.39 7.38 16.71
CA LEU A 438 6.42 7.80 17.67
C LEU A 438 7.16 9.04 17.16
N ALA A 439 7.35 9.19 15.85
CA ALA A 439 7.82 10.45 15.26
C ALA A 439 6.80 11.60 15.43
N GLU A 440 5.49 11.34 15.34
CA GLU A 440 4.43 12.29 15.72
C GLU A 440 4.48 12.68 17.21
N ALA A 441 4.88 11.74 18.08
CA ALA A 441 5.18 11.99 19.49
C ALA A 441 6.54 12.67 19.74
N ASN A 442 7.30 13.03 18.70
CA ASN A 442 8.66 13.59 18.75
C ASN A 442 9.72 12.69 19.42
N VAL A 443 9.55 11.36 19.35
CA VAL A 443 10.61 10.42 19.73
C VAL A 443 11.77 10.49 18.72
N PRO A 444 13.03 10.67 19.16
CA PRO A 444 14.21 10.64 18.28
C PRO A 444 14.34 9.32 17.51
N TYR A 445 14.65 9.40 16.21
CA TYR A 445 14.84 8.22 15.36
C TYR A 445 15.97 7.30 15.86
N GLU A 446 16.96 7.87 16.53
CA GLU A 446 18.09 7.16 17.15
C GLU A 446 17.66 6.20 18.28
N GLN A 447 16.49 6.44 18.89
CA GLN A 447 15.88 5.55 19.90
C GLN A 447 14.94 4.50 19.28
N LEU A 448 14.52 4.68 18.02
CA LEU A 448 13.61 3.76 17.32
C LEU A 448 14.38 2.61 16.65
N LYS A 449 14.76 1.60 17.43
CA LYS A 449 15.50 0.44 16.91
C LYS A 449 14.58 -0.50 16.14
N GLU A 450 15.03 -0.99 14.99
CA GLU A 450 14.38 -2.14 14.34
C GLU A 450 14.73 -3.43 15.10
N MET A 451 13.81 -4.41 15.09
CA MET A 451 13.91 -5.70 15.80
C MET A 451 15.31 -6.35 15.73
N ASP A 452 15.92 -6.41 14.55
CA ASP A 452 17.21 -7.08 14.34
C ASP A 452 18.40 -6.35 14.99
N GLN A 453 18.23 -5.07 15.35
CA GLN A 453 19.26 -4.25 16.02
C GLN A 453 19.19 -4.41 17.55
N VAL A 454 17.98 -4.57 18.10
CA VAL A 454 17.72 -4.56 19.55
C VAL A 454 17.54 -5.98 20.14
N ASN A 455 17.44 -7.00 19.30
CA ASN A 455 17.09 -8.36 19.75
C ASN A 455 18.15 -9.03 20.66
N ASP A 456 19.42 -8.62 20.58
CA ASP A 456 20.47 -9.06 21.50
C ASP A 456 20.52 -8.22 22.80
N ASP A 457 20.04 -6.97 22.76
CA ASP A 457 20.12 -6.03 23.87
C ASP A 457 19.13 -6.31 25.01
N PHE A 458 18.02 -7.02 24.74
CA PHE A 458 17.07 -7.42 25.78
C PHE A 458 17.72 -8.18 26.94
N LYS A 459 18.79 -8.96 26.69
CA LYS A 459 19.56 -9.69 27.71
C LYS A 459 20.18 -8.78 28.76
N ASN A 460 20.43 -7.52 28.39
CA ASN A 460 21.03 -6.49 29.23
C ASN A 460 19.98 -5.54 29.84
N ALA A 461 18.72 -5.59 29.41
CA ALA A 461 17.66 -4.71 29.87
C ALA A 461 17.11 -5.11 31.25
N ASP A 462 16.90 -4.10 32.12
CA ASP A 462 16.27 -4.31 33.42
C ASP A 462 14.76 -4.52 33.30
N VAL A 463 14.14 -3.84 32.33
CA VAL A 463 12.69 -3.88 32.08
C VAL A 463 12.41 -3.87 30.58
N ALA A 464 11.62 -4.83 30.12
CA ALA A 464 10.89 -4.75 28.85
C ALA A 464 9.44 -4.27 29.15
N LEU A 465 9.09 -3.06 28.69
CA LEU A 465 7.79 -2.43 28.91
C LEU A 465 6.91 -2.57 27.65
N ILE A 466 6.02 -3.56 27.66
CA ILE A 466 5.22 -3.98 26.50
C ILE A 466 3.87 -3.26 26.51
N VAL A 467 3.68 -2.31 25.60
CA VAL A 467 2.52 -1.40 25.59
C VAL A 467 1.60 -1.73 24.42
N GLY A 468 0.54 -2.50 24.69
CA GLY A 468 -0.47 -2.83 23.68
C GLY A 468 -0.02 -3.79 22.57
N ALA A 469 1.03 -4.59 22.83
CA ALA A 469 1.47 -5.69 21.97
C ALA A 469 1.13 -7.07 22.58
N ASN A 470 1.07 -8.12 21.75
CA ASN A 470 0.88 -9.50 22.21
C ASN A 470 1.69 -10.49 21.34
N ASP A 471 1.33 -10.70 20.08
CA ASP A 471 1.95 -11.74 19.24
C ASP A 471 3.44 -11.47 18.89
N VAL A 472 3.80 -10.20 18.67
CA VAL A 472 5.16 -9.76 18.31
C VAL A 472 6.23 -9.95 19.41
N VAL A 473 5.81 -10.42 20.59
CA VAL A 473 6.66 -10.76 21.76
C VAL A 473 6.39 -12.19 22.27
N ASN A 474 5.55 -12.98 21.61
CA ASN A 474 5.02 -14.24 22.13
C ASN A 474 6.01 -15.41 21.90
N PRO A 475 6.67 -15.96 22.94
CA PRO A 475 7.73 -16.97 22.78
C PRO A 475 7.28 -18.30 22.18
N ALA A 476 5.97 -18.54 22.06
CA ALA A 476 5.41 -19.67 21.31
C ALA A 476 5.85 -19.67 19.83
N ALA A 477 6.12 -18.49 19.24
CA ALA A 477 6.62 -18.37 17.88
C ALA A 477 7.97 -19.09 17.65
N ARG A 478 8.84 -19.11 18.66
CA ARG A 478 10.15 -19.79 18.63
C ARG A 478 10.10 -21.22 19.17
N SER A 479 9.23 -21.49 20.15
CA SER A 479 9.28 -22.71 20.97
C SER A 479 8.19 -23.76 20.70
N THR A 480 7.12 -23.42 19.97
CA THR A 480 5.90 -24.24 19.91
C THR A 480 5.48 -24.53 18.46
N PRO A 481 5.91 -25.66 17.86
CA PRO A 481 5.63 -26.01 16.45
C PRO A 481 4.15 -26.08 16.03
N GLY A 482 3.22 -26.21 16.99
CA GLY A 482 1.77 -26.16 16.77
C GLY A 482 1.14 -24.77 16.90
N SER A 483 1.94 -23.72 17.12
CA SER A 483 1.44 -22.34 17.27
C SER A 483 1.05 -21.74 15.91
N PRO A 484 -0.07 -21.00 15.79
CA PRO A 484 -0.43 -20.27 14.56
C PRO A 484 0.60 -19.25 14.08
N ILE A 485 1.52 -18.84 14.97
CA ILE A 485 2.62 -17.90 14.71
C ILE A 485 4.01 -18.58 14.77
N TYR A 486 4.08 -19.91 14.69
CA TYR A 486 5.36 -20.62 14.72
C TYR A 486 6.25 -20.25 13.53
N GLY A 487 7.52 -19.95 13.80
CA GLY A 487 8.47 -19.45 12.80
C GLY A 487 8.37 -17.95 12.52
N MET A 488 7.40 -17.23 13.11
CA MET A 488 7.38 -15.77 13.04
C MET A 488 8.56 -15.17 13.84
N PRO A 489 9.32 -14.24 13.26
CA PRO A 489 10.27 -13.44 14.03
C PRO A 489 9.54 -12.68 15.16
N ILE A 490 10.17 -12.54 16.32
CA ILE A 490 9.63 -11.80 17.46
C ILE A 490 10.72 -10.98 18.15
N LEU A 491 10.29 -10.00 18.93
CA LEU A 491 11.16 -9.32 19.88
C LEU A 491 11.46 -10.23 21.07
N ASN A 492 12.73 -10.31 21.45
CA ASN A 492 13.27 -11.13 22.54
C ASN A 492 12.96 -10.55 23.94
N ALA A 493 11.80 -9.92 24.11
CA ALA A 493 11.38 -9.27 25.35
C ALA A 493 11.35 -10.21 26.56
N ASP A 494 11.22 -11.52 26.34
CA ASP A 494 11.29 -12.57 27.36
C ASP A 494 12.70 -12.82 27.92
N GLN A 495 13.73 -12.15 27.39
CA GLN A 495 15.12 -12.24 27.86
C GLN A 495 15.52 -11.08 28.81
N ALA A 496 14.65 -10.08 29.01
CA ALA A 496 14.86 -8.99 29.96
C ALA A 496 14.62 -9.43 31.41
N LYS A 497 15.27 -8.75 32.37
CA LYS A 497 15.21 -9.13 33.81
C LYS A 497 13.77 -9.04 34.36
N ASN A 498 12.99 -8.07 33.90
CA ASN A 498 11.57 -7.91 34.19
C ASN A 498 10.78 -7.66 32.90
N VAL A 499 9.55 -8.15 32.83
CA VAL A 499 8.67 -8.00 31.67
C VAL A 499 7.30 -7.52 32.13
N ILE A 500 6.86 -6.35 31.63
CA ILE A 500 5.62 -5.68 32.02
C ILE A 500 4.68 -5.65 30.81
N PHE A 501 3.46 -6.18 30.95
CA PHE A 501 2.42 -6.08 29.91
C PHE A 501 1.34 -5.07 30.30
N MET A 502 1.27 -3.94 29.58
CA MET A 502 0.14 -3.01 29.67
C MET A 502 -0.95 -3.43 28.69
N LYS A 503 -1.96 -4.18 29.17
CA LYS A 503 -3.15 -4.58 28.40
C LYS A 503 -4.45 -4.55 29.22
N ARG A 504 -5.58 -4.38 28.54
CA ARG A 504 -6.93 -4.18 29.14
C ARG A 504 -7.47 -5.37 29.93
N SER A 505 -7.09 -6.60 29.58
CA SER A 505 -7.51 -7.84 30.24
C SER A 505 -6.63 -9.01 29.80
N MET A 506 -6.75 -10.17 30.45
CA MET A 506 -6.01 -11.38 30.07
C MET A 506 -6.55 -12.12 28.83
N ARG A 507 -7.59 -11.62 28.16
CA ARG A 507 -7.99 -12.14 26.84
C ARG A 507 -6.86 -11.90 25.81
N PRO A 508 -6.74 -12.72 24.76
CA PRO A 508 -5.81 -12.48 23.65
C PRO A 508 -5.86 -11.02 23.16
#